data_AF-A0A7V6P1V3-F1
#
_entry.id   AF-A0A7V6P1V3-F1
#
_cell.length_a   1.000
_cell.length_b   1.000
_cell.length_c   1.000
_cell.angle_alpha   90.00
_cell.angle_beta   90.00
_cell.angle_gamma   90.00
#
_symmetry.space_group_name_H-M   'P 1'
#
loop_
_entity.id
_entity.type
_entity.pdbx_description
1 polymer ?
#
loop_
_entity_poly.entity_id
_entity_poly.type
_entity_poly.pdbx_seq_one_letter_code
_entity_poly.pdbx_strand_id
1 'polypeptide(L)'
;MDIYWEGIENINYIVPKEGSNLWFDCMVIPKTAKNKDAAEKFINFLLDPDNAYQNTEFVGYSTPNMEVVKRMKEENSEIIEMPAYWPSDEILERCEVFVDLGEALTIYNEVWTRVQAQ
;
A
#
# COMPACT_ATOMS: atom_id res chain seq x y z
N MET A 1 4.18 12.55 11.41
CA MET A 1 5.10 12.22 10.28
C MET A 1 6.50 11.87 10.77
N ASP A 2 6.96 12.44 11.89
CA ASP A 2 8.25 12.11 12.52
C ASP A 2 8.46 10.61 12.83
N ILE A 3 7.38 9.83 12.93
CA ILE A 3 7.41 8.39 13.26
C ILE A 3 8.08 7.55 12.15
N TYR A 4 7.95 7.94 10.87
CA TYR A 4 8.45 7.13 9.73
C TYR A 4 9.63 7.76 8.99
N TRP A 5 10.04 8.98 9.37
CA TRP A 5 11.04 9.75 8.63
C TRP A 5 12.18 10.20 9.54
N GLU A 6 12.58 9.32 10.47
CA GLU A 6 13.70 9.58 11.38
C GLU A 6 14.94 10.07 10.60
N GLY A 7 15.43 11.26 10.96
CA GLY A 7 16.63 11.85 10.36
C GLY A 7 16.39 12.71 9.10
N ILE A 8 15.15 12.89 8.64
CA ILE A 8 14.83 13.79 7.52
C ILE A 8 13.96 14.95 8.00
N GLU A 9 14.55 16.13 8.11
CA GLU A 9 13.82 17.36 8.44
C GLU A 9 12.96 17.82 7.25
N ASN A 10 11.72 18.25 7.53
CA ASN A 10 10.80 18.91 6.58
C ASN A 10 10.33 18.07 5.37
N ILE A 11 10.03 16.79 5.57
CA ILE A 11 9.34 15.98 4.56
C ILE A 11 7.82 16.13 4.67
N ASN A 12 7.13 16.17 3.53
CA ASN A 12 5.67 16.19 3.47
C ASN A 12 5.18 15.34 2.29
N TYR A 13 3.99 14.75 2.42
CA TYR A 13 3.36 13.94 1.39
C TYR A 13 2.13 14.67 0.84
N ILE A 14 1.99 14.70 -0.48
CA ILE A 14 0.88 15.36 -1.15
C ILE A 14 0.42 14.50 -2.33
N VAL A 15 -0.88 14.25 -2.42
CA VAL A 15 -1.50 13.73 -3.66
C VAL A 15 -1.72 14.91 -4.61
N PRO A 16 -1.19 14.88 -5.85
CA PRO A 16 -1.37 15.95 -6.84
C PRO A 16 -2.84 16.26 -7.12
N LYS A 17 -3.12 17.47 -7.65
CA LYS A 17 -4.48 17.90 -7.97
C LYS A 17 -5.11 17.07 -9.09
N GLU A 18 -4.28 16.52 -9.98
CA GLU A 18 -4.65 15.61 -11.05
C GLU A 18 -5.02 14.20 -10.54
N GLY A 19 -4.74 13.90 -9.26
CA GLY A 19 -4.82 12.56 -8.71
C GLY A 19 -3.48 11.83 -8.72
N SER A 20 -3.53 10.55 -8.38
CA SER A 20 -2.39 9.64 -8.38
C SER A 20 -2.87 8.21 -8.65
N ASN A 21 -1.91 7.28 -8.76
CA ASN A 21 -2.20 5.86 -8.77
C ASN A 21 -2.61 5.38 -7.36
N LEU A 22 -3.79 4.77 -7.26
CA LEU A 22 -4.22 3.96 -6.14
C LEU A 22 -3.91 2.49 -6.43
N TRP A 23 -3.08 1.87 -5.60
CA TRP A 23 -2.59 0.51 -5.81
C TRP A 23 -2.71 -0.34 -4.54
N PHE A 24 -2.70 -1.65 -4.74
CA PHE A 24 -2.85 -2.65 -3.68
C PHE A 24 -1.88 -3.80 -3.92
N ASP A 25 -1.09 -4.14 -2.92
CA ASP A 25 -0.29 -5.37 -2.93
C ASP A 25 -1.12 -6.52 -2.37
N CYS A 26 -1.13 -7.65 -3.08
CA CYS A 26 -1.88 -8.84 -2.70
C CYS A 26 -0.96 -10.05 -2.57
N MET A 27 -1.14 -10.83 -1.50
CA MET A 27 -0.48 -12.12 -1.39
C MET A 27 -1.12 -13.13 -2.34
N VAL A 28 -0.28 -13.84 -3.09
CA VAL A 28 -0.70 -14.91 -4.01
C VAL A 28 0.13 -16.16 -3.76
N ILE A 29 -0.48 -17.34 -3.92
CA ILE A 29 0.23 -18.62 -3.86
C ILE A 29 0.50 -19.11 -5.28
N PRO A 30 1.76 -19.22 -5.73
CA PRO A 30 2.07 -19.75 -7.04
C PRO A 30 1.57 -21.19 -7.21
N LYS A 31 1.08 -21.54 -8.41
CA LYS A 31 0.64 -22.92 -8.72
C LYS A 31 1.75 -23.97 -8.52
N THR A 32 3.01 -23.56 -8.56
CA THR A 32 4.19 -24.41 -8.42
C THR A 32 4.70 -24.51 -6.97
N ALA A 33 4.04 -23.83 -6.02
CA ALA A 33 4.45 -23.82 -4.62
C ALA A 33 4.50 -25.24 -4.03
N LYS A 34 5.60 -25.58 -3.36
CA LYS A 34 5.82 -26.91 -2.79
C LYS A 34 5.10 -27.12 -1.46
N ASN A 35 4.87 -26.04 -0.72
CA ASN A 35 4.29 -26.07 0.62
C ASN A 35 3.04 -25.16 0.70
N LYS A 36 1.97 -25.52 -0.01
CA LYS A 36 0.73 -24.72 -0.06
C LYS A 36 0.12 -24.51 1.32
N ASP A 37 0.03 -25.55 2.13
CA ASP A 37 -0.52 -25.49 3.50
C ASP A 37 0.22 -24.49 4.39
N ALA A 38 1.56 -24.46 4.32
CA ALA A 38 2.34 -23.49 5.08
C ALA A 38 2.12 -22.05 4.59
N ALA A 39 2.00 -21.84 3.28
CA ALA A 39 1.70 -20.52 2.71
C ALA A 39 0.31 -20.02 3.13
N GLU A 40 -0.71 -20.88 3.12
CA GLU A 40 -2.06 -20.55 3.60
C GLU A 40 -2.05 -20.21 5.10
N LYS A 41 -1.32 -20.96 5.92
CA LYS A 41 -1.13 -20.65 7.35
C LYS A 41 -0.44 -19.32 7.58
N PHE A 42 0.56 -18.99 6.77
CA PHE A 42 1.25 -17.70 6.84
C PHE A 42 0.33 -16.53 6.44
N ILE A 43 -0.47 -16.71 5.38
CA ILE A 43 -1.49 -15.73 5.00
C ILE A 43 -2.49 -15.53 6.15
N ASN A 44 -2.99 -16.62 6.75
CA ASN A 44 -3.90 -16.53 7.91
C ASN A 44 -3.25 -15.82 9.10
N PHE A 45 -1.97 -16.08 9.37
CA PHE A 45 -1.22 -15.38 10.42
C PHE A 45 -1.18 -13.87 10.16
N LEU A 46 -0.91 -13.43 8.93
CA LEU A 46 -0.90 -12.01 8.57
C LEU A 46 -2.29 -11.35 8.53
N LEU A 47 -3.35 -12.14 8.31
CA LEU A 47 -4.73 -11.65 8.33
C LEU A 47 -5.30 -11.51 9.74
N ASP A 48 -4.71 -12.19 10.72
CA ASP A 48 -5.08 -12.04 12.12
C ASP A 48 -4.94 -10.57 12.57
N PRO A 49 -5.96 -9.98 13.22
CA PRO A 49 -5.98 -8.55 13.53
C PRO A 49 -4.79 -8.06 14.36
N ASP A 50 -4.27 -8.86 15.31
CA ASP A 50 -3.16 -8.44 16.15
C ASP A 50 -1.84 -8.40 15.38
N ASN A 51 -1.63 -9.34 14.46
CA ASN A 51 -0.45 -9.36 13.60
C ASN A 51 -0.55 -8.29 12.51
N ALA A 52 -1.73 -8.12 11.92
CA ALA A 52 -1.99 -7.09 10.92
C ALA A 52 -1.80 -5.68 11.51
N TYR A 53 -2.27 -5.44 12.74
CA TYR A 53 -2.06 -4.17 13.45
C TYR A 53 -0.57 -3.88 13.67
N GLN A 54 0.18 -4.85 14.20
CA GLN A 54 1.63 -4.71 14.39
C GLN A 54 2.36 -4.41 13.07
N ASN A 55 2.00 -5.10 11.99
CA ASN A 55 2.61 -4.87 10.68
C ASN A 55 2.28 -3.49 10.14
N THR A 56 1.02 -3.06 10.25
CA THR A 56 0.56 -1.75 9.81
C THR A 56 1.26 -0.61 10.56
N GLU A 57 1.37 -0.71 11.88
CA GLU A 57 2.06 0.28 12.73
C GLU A 57 3.56 0.34 12.41
N PHE A 58 4.19 -0.81 12.18
CA PHE A 58 5.62 -0.87 11.90
C PHE A 58 5.98 -0.35 10.51
N VAL A 59 5.22 -0.75 9.48
CA VAL A 59 5.55 -0.49 8.07
C VAL A 59 4.98 0.85 7.58
N GLY A 60 3.93 1.37 8.22
CA GLY A 60 3.34 2.67 7.88
C GLY A 60 2.45 2.69 6.65
N TYR A 61 2.02 1.52 6.17
CA TYR A 61 1.01 1.39 5.12
C TYR A 61 -0.36 1.05 5.71
N SER A 62 -1.40 1.60 5.08
CA SER A 62 -2.77 1.29 5.44
C SER A 62 -3.13 -0.17 5.15
N THR A 63 -4.19 -0.64 5.79
CA THR A 63 -4.61 -2.04 5.72
C THR A 63 -6.07 -2.15 5.28
N PRO A 64 -6.43 -3.18 4.50
CA PRO A 64 -7.81 -3.49 4.19
C PRO A 64 -8.55 -4.18 5.35
N ASN A 65 -7.86 -4.55 6.45
CA ASN A 65 -8.49 -5.17 7.61
C ASN A 65 -9.23 -4.10 8.44
N MET A 66 -10.57 -4.11 8.38
CA MET A 66 -11.41 -3.10 9.03
C MET A 66 -11.38 -3.13 10.56
N GLU A 67 -11.05 -4.27 11.18
CA GLU A 67 -10.87 -4.34 12.64
C GLU A 67 -9.61 -3.58 13.06
N VAL A 68 -8.53 -3.71 12.28
CA VAL A 68 -7.29 -2.94 12.46
C VAL A 68 -7.52 -1.46 12.21
N VAL A 69 -8.28 -1.09 11.16
CA VAL A 69 -8.67 0.31 10.90
C VAL A 69 -9.40 0.90 12.10
N LYS A 70 -10.34 0.16 12.70
CA LYS A 70 -11.04 0.61 13.90
C LYS A 70 -10.08 0.78 15.07
N ARG A 71 -9.20 -0.19 15.30
CA ARG A 71 -8.21 -0.15 16.37
C ARG A 71 -7.23 1.02 16.22
N MET A 72 -6.74 1.28 15.00
CA MET A 72 -5.88 2.44 14.71
C MET A 72 -6.57 3.77 15.03
N LYS A 73 -7.89 3.90 14.81
CA LYS A 73 -8.64 5.11 15.21
C LYS A 73 -8.71 5.30 16.73
N GLU A 74 -8.68 4.21 17.50
CA GLU A 74 -8.76 4.24 18.95
C GLU A 74 -7.38 4.42 19.60
N GLU A 75 -6.36 3.74 19.07
CA GLU A 75 -5.02 3.65 19.68
C GLU A 75 -3.98 4.59 19.02
N ASN A 76 -4.19 5.02 17.77
CA ASN A 76 -3.20 5.75 16.97
C ASN A 76 -3.86 6.74 15.97
N SER A 77 -4.78 7.54 16.51
CA SER A 77 -5.62 8.48 15.75
C SER A 77 -4.82 9.45 14.89
N GLU A 78 -3.67 9.89 15.39
CA GLU A 78 -2.77 10.83 14.75
C GLU A 78 -2.15 10.31 13.45
N ILE A 79 -2.00 8.99 13.29
CA ILE A 79 -1.53 8.37 12.04
C ILE A 79 -2.69 8.20 11.08
N ILE A 80 -3.81 7.62 11.55
CA ILE A 80 -4.92 7.29 10.67
C ILE A 80 -5.69 8.51 10.17
N GLU A 81 -5.59 9.66 10.84
CA GLU A 81 -6.15 10.92 10.35
C GLU A 81 -5.24 11.62 9.32
N MET A 82 -4.00 11.16 9.12
CA MET A 82 -3.11 11.75 8.12
C MET A 82 -3.62 11.43 6.71
N PRO A 83 -3.85 12.44 5.85
CA PRO A 83 -4.27 12.21 4.46
C PRO A 83 -3.29 11.36 3.64
N ALA A 84 -2.02 11.33 4.05
CA ALA A 84 -0.98 10.49 3.43
C ALA A 84 -1.17 8.99 3.72
N TYR A 85 -1.77 8.66 4.86
CA TYR A 85 -1.96 7.29 5.32
C TYR A 85 -3.39 6.80 5.01
N TRP A 86 -4.40 7.62 5.32
CA TRP A 86 -5.81 7.34 5.01
C TRP A 86 -6.44 8.54 4.28
N PRO A 87 -6.33 8.58 2.95
CA PRO A 87 -6.87 9.67 2.16
C PRO A 87 -8.39 9.80 2.30
N SER A 88 -8.91 11.02 2.18
CA SER A 88 -10.36 11.26 2.12
C SER A 88 -10.95 10.76 0.80
N ASP A 89 -12.27 10.54 0.79
CA ASP A 89 -12.99 10.15 -0.43
C ASP A 89 -12.77 11.15 -1.57
N GLU A 90 -12.71 12.46 -1.29
CA GLU A 90 -12.38 13.50 -2.29
C GLU A 90 -11.00 13.28 -2.94
N ILE A 91 -10.00 12.85 -2.16
CA ILE A 91 -8.67 12.52 -2.70
C ILE A 91 -8.72 11.22 -3.51
N LEU A 92 -9.50 10.24 -3.07
CA LEU A 92 -9.62 8.94 -3.75
C LEU A 92 -10.39 9.07 -5.07
N GLU A 93 -11.41 9.91 -5.15
CA GLU A 93 -12.23 10.13 -6.36
C GLU A 93 -11.43 10.69 -7.55
N ARG A 94 -10.34 11.41 -7.29
CA ARG A 94 -9.42 11.89 -8.33
C ARG A 94 -8.31 10.91 -8.67
N CYS A 95 -8.09 9.88 -7.86
CA CYS A 95 -7.08 8.85 -8.12
C CYS A 95 -7.62 7.78 -9.07
N GLU A 96 -6.71 7.05 -9.70
CA GLU A 96 -7.04 5.94 -10.59
C GLU A 96 -6.32 4.66 -10.17
N VAL A 97 -6.95 3.51 -10.40
CA VAL A 97 -6.29 2.21 -10.27
C VAL A 97 -5.74 1.83 -11.63
N PHE A 98 -4.43 1.60 -11.71
CA PHE A 98 -3.83 1.12 -12.96
C PHE A 98 -4.34 -0.27 -13.30
N VAL A 99 -4.71 -0.45 -14.56
CA VAL A 99 -5.23 -1.71 -15.10
C VAL A 99 -4.17 -2.41 -15.94
N ASP A 100 -4.35 -3.71 -16.14
CA ASP A 100 -3.53 -4.47 -17.09
C ASP A 100 -3.69 -3.89 -18.50
N LEU A 101 -2.55 -3.50 -19.09
CA LEU A 101 -2.49 -2.88 -20.42
C LEU A 101 -2.39 -3.93 -21.55
N GLY A 102 -2.25 -5.22 -21.22
CA GLY A 102 -2.11 -6.28 -22.20
C GLY A 102 -0.91 -6.04 -23.12
N GLU A 103 -1.12 -6.13 -24.43
CA GLU A 103 -0.05 -6.00 -25.44
C GLU A 103 0.68 -4.64 -25.37
N ALA A 104 -0.02 -3.57 -24.97
CA ALA A 104 0.54 -2.24 -24.89
C ALA A 104 1.64 -2.12 -23.82
N LEU A 105 1.67 -3.00 -22.81
CA LEU A 105 2.69 -3.01 -21.76
C LEU A 105 4.12 -3.10 -22.33
N THR A 106 4.30 -3.82 -23.43
CA THR A 106 5.61 -3.94 -24.10
C THR A 106 6.12 -2.58 -24.55
N ILE A 107 5.23 -1.75 -25.13
CA ILE A 107 5.57 -0.40 -25.60
C ILE A 107 6.01 0.48 -24.43
N TYR A 108 5.28 0.44 -23.31
CA TYR A 108 5.63 1.18 -22.10
C TYR A 108 7.01 0.78 -21.57
N ASN A 109 7.29 -0.53 -21.49
CA ASN A 109 8.58 -1.04 -21.02
C ASN A 109 9.76 -0.62 -21.91
N GLU A 110 9.57 -0.67 -23.24
CA GLU A 110 10.60 -0.22 -24.18
C GLU A 110 10.91 1.27 -24.03
N VAL A 111 9.86 2.11 -23.96
CA VAL A 111 10.02 3.55 -23.78
C VAL A 111 10.69 3.85 -22.45
N TRP A 112 10.26 3.22 -21.36
CA TRP A 112 10.86 3.39 -20.03
C TRP A 112 12.34 3.03 -20.03
N THR A 113 12.71 1.90 -20.64
CA THR A 113 14.12 1.49 -20.76
C THR A 113 14.96 2.54 -21.48
N ARG A 114 14.43 3.17 -22.55
CA ARG A 114 15.13 4.24 -23.29
C ARG A 114 15.25 5.52 -22.49
N VAL A 115 14.29 5.85 -21.64
CA VAL A 115 14.34 7.01 -20.73
C VAL A 115 15.43 6.79 -19.67
N GLN A 116 15.52 5.59 -19.09
CA GLN A 116 16.51 5.29 -18.05
C GLN A 116 17.95 5.16 -18.57
N ALA A 117 18.14 4.88 -19.85
CA ALA A 117 19.46 4.70 -20.46
C ALA A 117 20.15 6.02 -20.86
N GLN A 118 19.49 7.17 -20.67
CA GLN A 118 20.04 8.51 -20.89
C GLN A 118 20.67 9.05 -19.61
#